data_AF-A0AAW5TYG1-F1
#
_entry.id   AF-A0AAW5TYG1-F1
#
_cell.length_a   1.000
_cell.length_b   1.000
_cell.length_c   1.000
_cell.angle_alpha   90.00
_cell.angle_beta   90.00
_cell.angle_gamma   90.00
#
_symmetry.space_group_name_H-M   'P 1'
#
loop_
_entity.id
_entity.type
_entity.pdbx_description
1 polymer ?
#
loop_
_entity_poly.entity_id
_entity_poly.type
_entity_poly.pdbx_seq_one_letter_code
_entity_poly.pdbx_strand_id
1 'polypeptide(L)'
;MANSDFLRNLAAHYIRTEVKSAIGRADAVMHMPDTIYVFELKVDKSAEEALAQIDEKGYMLPYHAEGKRLVKIGISFDSTQRTISEWKIKEE
;
A
#
# COMPACT_ATOMS: atom_id res chain seq x y z
N MET A 1 10.65 4.74 32.86
CA MET A 1 10.31 5.51 31.64
C MET A 1 10.67 4.72 30.39
N ALA A 2 10.03 3.58 30.16
CA ALA A 2 10.31 2.71 29.00
C ALA A 2 9.01 2.16 28.36
N ASN A 3 7.90 2.91 28.43
CA ASN A 3 6.60 2.42 27.97
C ASN A 3 5.91 3.31 26.91
N SER A 4 6.27 4.60 26.76
CA SER A 4 5.68 5.43 25.70
C SER A 4 6.36 5.20 24.34
N ASP A 5 7.69 5.11 24.31
CA ASP A 5 8.43 5.00 23.05
C ASP A 5 8.29 3.62 22.41
N PHE A 6 8.19 2.57 23.23
CA PHE A 6 7.92 1.21 22.76
C PHE A 6 6.51 1.09 22.16
N LEU A 7 5.49 1.59 22.86
CA LEU A 7 4.11 1.59 22.34
C LEU A 7 3.96 2.51 21.12
N ARG A 8 4.66 3.65 21.09
CA ARG A 8 4.69 4.55 19.93
C ARG A 8 5.34 3.89 18.73
N ASN A 9 6.44 3.16 18.91
CA ASN A 9 7.08 2.41 17.84
C ASN A 9 6.22 1.24 17.35
N LEU A 10 5.56 0.50 18.24
CA LEU A 10 4.67 -0.60 17.86
C LEU A 10 3.40 -0.09 17.15
N ALA A 11 2.83 1.03 17.58
CA ALA A 11 1.65 1.63 16.98
C ALA A 11 1.93 2.42 15.69
N ALA A 12 3.18 2.83 15.46
CA ALA A 12 3.56 3.60 14.28
C ALA A 12 3.90 2.73 13.05
N HIS A 13 4.02 1.41 13.21
CA HIS A 13 4.38 0.47 12.16
C HIS A 13 3.34 -0.64 12.11
N TYR A 14 2.39 -0.54 11.19
CA TYR A 14 1.39 -1.60 11.01
C TYR A 14 0.92 -1.68 9.56
N ILE A 15 0.38 -2.84 9.19
CA ILE A 15 -0.24 -3.08 7.90
C ILE A 15 -1.70 -3.48 8.09
N ARG A 16 -2.57 -2.92 7.26
CA ARG A 16 -3.96 -3.34 7.14
C ARG A 16 -4.14 -3.97 5.77
N THR A 17 -4.73 -5.15 5.73
CA THR A 17 -5.07 -5.82 4.48
C THR A 17 -6.54 -5.57 4.13
N GLU A 18 -6.87 -5.67 2.85
CA GLU A 18 -8.23 -5.60 2.33
C GLU A 18 -8.99 -4.34 2.82
N VAL A 19 -8.35 -3.18 2.74
CA VAL A 19 -8.86 -1.90 3.24
C VAL A 19 -10.01 -1.42 2.35
N LYS A 20 -11.25 -1.52 2.85
CA LYS A 20 -12.46 -1.16 2.12
C LYS A 20 -12.66 0.35 2.04
N SER A 21 -13.15 0.79 0.89
CA SER A 21 -13.67 2.14 0.61
C SER A 21 -15.04 2.04 -0.08
N ALA A 22 -15.68 3.18 -0.33
CA ALA A 22 -16.93 3.21 -1.09
C ALA A 22 -16.78 2.80 -2.57
N ILE A 23 -15.55 2.88 -3.11
CA ILE A 23 -15.26 2.71 -4.55
C ILE A 23 -14.37 1.50 -4.85
N GLY A 24 -14.02 0.72 -3.83
CA GLY A 24 -13.19 -0.47 -3.99
C GLY A 24 -12.56 -0.92 -2.68
N ARG A 25 -11.53 -1.74 -2.79
CA ARG A 25 -10.78 -2.29 -1.67
C ARG A 25 -9.31 -2.38 -2.07
N ALA A 26 -8.44 -1.73 -1.32
CA ALA A 26 -7.00 -1.87 -1.51
C ALA A 26 -6.54 -3.18 -0.88
N ASP A 27 -5.62 -3.88 -1.54
CA ASP A 27 -5.13 -5.18 -1.02
C ASP A 27 -4.36 -5.00 0.28
N ALA A 28 -3.52 -3.97 0.38
CA ALA A 28 -2.89 -3.60 1.63
C ALA A 28 -2.51 -2.12 1.74
N VAL A 29 -2.50 -1.61 2.97
CA VAL A 29 -1.96 -0.29 3.32
C VAL A 29 -1.04 -0.44 4.53
N MET A 30 0.23 -0.06 4.36
CA MET A 30 1.24 -0.05 5.42
C MET A 30 1.45 1.38 5.92
N HIS A 31 1.24 1.57 7.21
CA HIS A 31 1.53 2.82 7.90
C HIS A 31 2.92 2.72 8.55
N MET A 32 3.77 3.68 8.20
CA MET A 32 5.05 3.96 8.84
C MET A 32 4.98 5.34 9.53
N PRO A 33 5.96 5.70 10.38
CA PRO A 33 5.96 6.99 11.06
C PRO A 33 5.82 8.21 10.13
N ASP A 34 6.46 8.17 8.96
CA ASP A 34 6.60 9.28 8.02
C ASP A 34 6.09 8.98 6.61
N THR A 35 5.67 7.74 6.34
CA THR A 35 5.25 7.27 5.02
C THR A 35 4.04 6.35 5.11
N ILE A 36 3.15 6.42 4.13
CA ILE A 36 2.08 5.46 3.91
C ILE A 36 2.32 4.78 2.56
N TYR A 37 2.32 3.46 2.57
CA TYR A 37 2.43 2.64 1.37
C TYR A 37 1.08 2.01 1.05
N VAL A 38 0.59 2.18 -0.17
CA VAL A 38 -0.61 1.52 -0.70
C VAL A 38 -0.20 0.47 -1.72
N PHE A 39 -0.63 -0.76 -1.52
CA PHE A 39 -0.30 -1.91 -2.35
C PHE A 39 -1.51 -2.38 -3.13
N GLU A 40 -1.27 -2.75 -4.39
CA GLU A 40 -2.22 -3.48 -5.23
C GLU A 40 -1.48 -4.62 -5.93
N LEU A 41 -2.07 -5.82 -5.88
CA LEU A 41 -1.54 -7.04 -6.41
C LEU A 41 -2.35 -7.48 -7.62
N LYS A 42 -1.67 -8.00 -8.64
CA LYS A 42 -2.31 -8.63 -9.80
C LYS A 42 -1.65 -9.95 -10.12
N VAL A 43 -2.47 -10.92 -10.54
CA VAL A 43 -2.01 -12.17 -11.14
C VAL A 43 -2.13 -12.04 -12.65
N ASP A 44 -1.06 -12.37 -13.37
CA ASP A 44 -0.98 -12.38 -14.84
C ASP A 44 -1.38 -11.04 -15.50
N LYS A 45 -1.14 -9.92 -14.81
CA LYS A 45 -1.26 -8.54 -15.32
C LYS A 45 -0.08 -7.70 -14.85
N SER A 46 0.19 -6.59 -15.52
CA SER A 46 1.37 -5.77 -15.25
C SER A 46 1.32 -5.06 -13.90
N ALA A 47 2.49 -4.72 -13.34
CA ALA A 47 2.56 -3.86 -12.17
C ALA A 47 2.03 -2.44 -12.45
N GLU A 48 2.06 -2.00 -13.72
CA GLU A 48 1.48 -0.71 -14.13
C GLU A 48 -0.04 -0.69 -14.00
N GLU A 49 -0.73 -1.78 -14.40
CA GLU A 49 -2.18 -1.90 -14.20
C GLU A 49 -2.56 -1.89 -12.73
N ALA A 50 -1.73 -2.47 -11.85
CA ALA A 50 -1.93 -2.40 -10.41
C ALA A 50 -1.83 -0.95 -9.90
N LEU A 51 -0.79 -0.21 -10.33
CA LEU A 51 -0.66 1.22 -10.00
C LEU A 51 -1.83 2.06 -10.54
N ALA A 52 -2.28 1.80 -11.76
CA ALA A 52 -3.41 2.49 -12.37
C ALA A 52 -4.71 2.25 -11.58
N GLN A 53 -4.92 1.06 -11.02
CA GLN A 53 -6.08 0.80 -10.18
C GLN A 53 -6.03 1.58 -8.85
N ILE A 54 -4.85 1.74 -8.23
CA ILE A 54 -4.70 2.58 -7.03
C ILE A 54 -5.16 4.02 -7.32
N ASP A 55 -4.78 4.55 -8.49
CA ASP A 55 -5.16 5.89 -8.94
C ASP A 55 -6.66 5.98 -9.26
N GLU A 56 -7.19 5.04 -10.06
CA GLU A 56 -8.60 5.01 -10.45
C GLU A 56 -9.54 4.93 -9.25
N LYS A 57 -9.16 4.12 -8.24
CA LYS A 57 -9.96 3.94 -7.03
C LYS A 57 -9.62 4.95 -5.93
N GLY A 58 -8.71 5.89 -6.18
CA GLY A 58 -8.37 6.95 -5.23
C GLY A 58 -7.97 6.43 -3.84
N TYR A 59 -7.31 5.27 -3.77
CA TYR A 59 -7.00 4.64 -2.48
C TYR A 59 -6.05 5.46 -1.61
N MET A 60 -5.31 6.39 -2.21
CA MET A 60 -4.40 7.30 -1.51
C MET A 60 -5.11 8.55 -0.95
N LEU A 61 -6.33 8.85 -1.43
CA LEU A 61 -7.06 10.08 -1.09
C LEU A 61 -7.26 10.31 0.43
N PRO A 62 -7.62 9.28 1.24
CA PRO A 62 -7.81 9.48 2.67
C PRO A 62 -6.55 9.92 3.43
N TYR A 63 -5.37 9.73 2.84
CA TYR A 63 -4.09 9.87 3.52
C TYR A 63 -3.37 11.21 3.25
N HIS A 64 -3.80 12.00 2.25
CA HIS A 64 -3.15 13.29 1.93
C HIS A 64 -3.16 14.29 3.10
N ALA A 65 -4.17 14.23 3.97
CA ALA A 65 -4.27 15.11 5.13
C ALA A 65 -3.31 14.73 6.28
N GLU A 66 -2.68 13.55 6.24
CA GLU A 66 -1.78 13.10 7.31
C GLU A 66 -0.39 13.75 7.27
N GLY A 67 -0.05 14.47 6.19
CA GLY A 67 1.27 15.10 6.03
C GLY A 67 2.44 14.11 5.93
N LYS A 68 2.14 12.83 5.67
CA LYS A 68 3.11 11.76 5.42
C LYS A 68 3.39 11.65 3.93
N ARG A 69 4.56 11.10 3.58
CA ARG A 69 4.84 10.70 2.20
C ARG A 69 3.86 9.62 1.78
N LEU A 70 3.35 9.69 0.56
CA LEU A 70 2.47 8.67 0.04
C LEU A 70 3.17 7.93 -1.11
N VAL A 71 3.22 6.61 -1.01
CA VAL A 71 3.91 5.76 -1.98
C VAL A 71 2.93 4.66 -2.41
N LYS A 72 2.77 4.48 -3.72
CA LYS A 72 2.01 3.36 -4.29
C LYS A 72 2.93 2.31 -4.85
N ILE A 73 2.55 1.06 -4.62
CA ILE A 73 3.30 -0.13 -5.02
C ILE A 73 2.36 -1.06 -5.79
N GLY A 74 2.67 -1.28 -7.06
CA GLY A 74 1.98 -2.26 -7.90
C GLY A 74 2.83 -3.52 -8.00
N ILE A 75 2.24 -4.69 -7.78
CA ILE A 75 2.94 -5.98 -7.80
C ILE A 75 2.24 -6.91 -8.80
N SER A 76 3.03 -7.52 -9.68
CA SER A 76 2.61 -8.57 -10.60
C SER A 76 3.10 -9.93 -10.14
N PHE A 77 2.21 -10.93 -10.15
CA PHE A 77 2.50 -12.33 -9.91
C PHE A 77 2.34 -13.13 -11.19
N ASP A 78 3.31 -13.98 -11.49
CA ASP A 78 3.23 -15.01 -12.53
C ASP A 78 2.59 -16.27 -11.93
N SER A 79 1.44 -16.68 -12.46
CA SER A 79 0.70 -17.85 -11.96
C SER A 79 1.38 -19.19 -12.26
N THR A 80 2.24 -19.25 -13.29
CA THR A 80 2.98 -20.45 -13.69
C THR A 80 4.17 -20.67 -12.76
N GLN A 81 4.98 -19.64 -12.57
CA GLN A 81 6.16 -19.68 -11.70
C GLN A 81 5.81 -19.52 -10.22
N ARG A 82 4.59 -19.06 -9.91
CA ARG A 82 4.08 -18.81 -8.56
C ARG A 82 4.97 -17.84 -7.76
N THR A 83 5.50 -16.83 -8.45
CA THR A 83 6.41 -15.82 -7.90
C THR A 83 6.03 -14.44 -8.39
N ILE A 84 6.62 -13.40 -7.79
CA ILE A 84 6.54 -12.04 -8.30
C ILE A 84 7.34 -11.95 -9.60
N SER A 85 6.71 -11.46 -10.66
CA SER A 85 7.33 -11.22 -11.97
C SER A 85 7.82 -9.79 -12.13
N GLU A 86 7.11 -8.82 -11.54
CA GLU A 86 7.43 -7.39 -11.61
C GLU A 86 6.87 -6.67 -10.37
N TRP A 87 7.56 -5.62 -9.92
CA TRP A 87 6.96 -4.61 -9.04
C TRP A 87 7.38 -3.21 -9.48
N LYS A 88 6.50 -2.24 -9.25
CA LYS A 88 6.76 -0.82 -9.49
C LYS A 88 6.40 0.01 -8.27
N ILE A 89 7.19 1.05 -8.03
CA ILE A 89 7.03 1.98 -6.93
C ILE A 89 6.93 3.38 -7.53
N LYS A 90 5.91 4.15 -7.12
CA LYS A 90 5.80 5.58 -7.45
C LYS A 90 5.46 6.35 -6.18
N GLU A 91 6.19 7.42 -5.95
CA GLU A 91 5.84 8.45 -4.97
C GLU A 91 4.90 9.46 -5.65
N GLU A 92 3.93 9.98 -4.89
CA GLU A 92 2.96 10.96 -5.36
C GLU A 92 3.41 12.40 -5.09
#